data_AF-A0A2V9VJW3-F1
#
_entry.id   AF-A0A2V9VJW3-F1
#
_cell.length_a   1.000
_cell.length_b   1.000
_cell.length_c   1.000
_cell.angle_alpha   90.00
_cell.angle_beta   90.00
_cell.angle_gamma   90.00
#
_symmetry.space_group_name_H-M   'P 1'
#
loop_
_entity.id
_entity.type
_entity.pdbx_description
1 polymer ?
#
loop_
_entity_poly.entity_id
_entity_poly.type
_entity_poly.pdbx_seq_one_letter_code
_entity_poly.pdbx_strand_id
1 'polypeptide(L)'
;MKNLLLFGLVIALLVSVPATAQNAFAGTWKFNLSDAQFAKKPDVFLLQNGTYECKTCVPPIDVKADGQDHPVSGHPYYDSVSIKVVDDRTIEEVDKKNGKTVTTSKTVVSQDGKTAMFEFSDSSNTNSDPVTGKGSSTQVAKGPAGSHAISGSWVTSKMETLSDNGLTVTFKVEGDSLSMTSPTGQSYVAKLDGTEAPYKGDPGTTSVSVKRVGKNTIEETDNRDGKIISVTRMTVAADGKTMTAKVEDKLRGTNSQFTATKQ
;
A
#
# COMPACT_ATOMS: atom_id res chain seq x y z
N MET A 1 54.77 7.63 61.07
CA MET A 1 53.75 6.75 60.45
C MET A 1 52.41 7.49 60.38
N LYS A 2 52.07 8.06 59.21
CA LYS A 2 50.72 8.07 58.62
C LYS A 2 50.76 8.95 57.36
N ASN A 3 50.45 8.31 56.24
CA ASN A 3 50.66 8.78 54.88
C ASN A 3 49.67 9.89 54.49
N LEU A 4 50.17 10.93 53.82
CA LEU A 4 49.35 11.82 53.00
C LEU A 4 48.91 11.07 51.75
N LEU A 5 47.60 10.95 51.53
CA LEU A 5 47.01 10.55 50.25
C LEU A 5 46.31 11.77 49.65
N LEU A 6 46.93 12.34 48.61
CA LEU A 6 46.34 13.33 47.72
C LEU A 6 45.32 12.62 46.82
N PHE A 7 44.03 12.89 47.02
CA PHE A 7 42.98 12.51 46.08
C PHE A 7 42.94 13.53 44.94
N GLY A 8 43.42 13.12 43.76
CA GLY A 8 43.26 13.87 42.52
C GLY A 8 41.82 13.83 42.03
N LEU A 9 41.21 15.01 41.89
CA LEU A 9 39.88 15.19 41.31
C LEU A 9 39.99 15.12 39.78
N VAL A 10 39.61 13.98 39.18
CA VAL A 10 39.42 13.87 37.72
C VAL A 10 38.05 14.43 37.38
N ILE A 11 38.01 15.66 36.86
CA ILE A 11 36.80 16.27 36.29
C ILE A 11 36.60 15.64 34.91
N ALA A 12 35.69 14.66 34.81
CA ALA A 12 35.23 14.14 33.53
C ALA A 12 34.32 15.19 32.87
N LEU A 13 34.86 15.93 31.90
CA LEU A 13 34.08 16.79 31.00
C LEU A 13 33.17 15.90 30.14
N LEU A 14 31.88 15.84 30.51
CA LEU A 14 30.80 15.33 29.68
C LEU A 14 30.65 16.28 28.48
N VAL A 15 31.36 16.00 27.39
CA VAL A 15 31.11 16.62 26.09
C VAL A 15 29.76 16.07 25.63
N SER A 16 28.70 16.83 25.87
CA SER A 16 27.39 16.59 25.28
C SER A 16 27.53 16.86 23.79
N VAL A 17 27.79 15.80 23.01
CA VAL A 17 27.65 15.85 21.56
C VAL A 17 26.18 16.22 21.32
N PRO A 18 25.87 17.38 20.70
CA PRO A 18 24.50 17.66 20.33
C PRO A 18 24.09 16.54 19.38
N ALA A 19 23.15 15.70 19.81
CA ALA A 19 22.45 14.83 18.90
C ALA A 19 21.85 15.76 17.83
N THR A 20 22.42 15.75 16.63
CA THR A 20 21.74 16.33 15.48
C THR A 20 20.36 15.70 15.50
N ALA A 21 19.32 16.53 15.60
CA ALA A 21 17.96 16.03 15.59
C ALA A 21 17.75 15.38 14.23
N GLN A 22 18.00 14.07 14.17
CA GLN A 22 17.79 13.27 12.99
C GLN A 22 16.35 13.53 12.57
N ASN A 23 16.16 13.93 11.31
CA ASN A 23 14.82 14.27 10.85
C ASN A 23 13.90 13.08 11.16
N ALA A 24 12.74 13.35 11.76
CA ALA A 24 11.86 12.31 12.28
C ALA A 24 11.55 11.24 11.21
N PHE A 25 11.46 11.64 9.94
CA PHE A 25 11.15 10.77 8.80
C PHE A 25 12.36 10.03 8.24
N ALA A 26 13.58 10.54 8.39
CA ALA A 26 14.76 9.93 7.79
C ALA A 26 14.98 8.50 8.30
N GLY A 27 15.18 7.56 7.37
CA GLY A 27 15.36 6.14 7.64
C GLY A 27 14.49 5.24 6.78
N THR A 28 14.67 3.93 6.95
CA THR A 28 13.84 2.91 6.34
C THR A 28 12.69 2.56 7.29
N TRP A 29 11.48 2.48 6.74
CA TRP A 29 10.26 2.18 7.46
C TRP A 29 9.65 0.90 6.89
N LYS A 30 9.26 -0.02 7.79
CA LYS A 30 8.54 -1.23 7.44
C LYS A 30 7.11 -1.15 7.96
N PHE A 31 6.12 -1.24 7.07
CA PHE A 31 4.70 -1.23 7.44
C PHE A 31 4.31 -2.50 8.20
N ASN A 32 3.48 -2.33 9.23
CA ASN A 32 2.97 -3.41 10.05
C ASN A 32 1.59 -3.85 9.50
N LEU A 33 1.41 -5.16 9.35
CA LEU A 33 0.14 -5.72 8.89
C LEU A 33 -0.85 -5.99 10.04
N SER A 34 -0.34 -6.17 11.27
CA SER A 34 -1.13 -6.64 12.41
C SER A 34 -2.13 -5.62 12.94
N ASP A 35 -1.88 -4.33 12.74
CA ASP A 35 -2.72 -3.22 13.18
C ASP A 35 -3.25 -2.38 12.01
N ALA A 36 -3.12 -2.90 10.78
CA ALA A 36 -3.65 -2.29 9.57
C ALA A 36 -5.17 -2.11 9.69
N GLN A 37 -5.64 -0.90 9.39
CA GLN A 37 -7.05 -0.55 9.30
C GLN A 37 -7.39 -0.35 7.83
N PHE A 38 -7.94 -1.39 7.20
CA PHE A 38 -8.38 -1.34 5.82
C PHE A 38 -9.66 -0.50 5.64
N ALA A 39 -9.94 -0.15 4.39
CA ALA A 39 -11.14 0.54 3.99
C ALA A 39 -12.40 -0.20 4.43
N LYS A 40 -13.34 0.52 5.05
CA LYS A 40 -14.64 -0.04 5.47
C LYS A 40 -15.70 -0.01 4.38
N LYS A 41 -15.50 0.81 3.34
CA LYS A 41 -16.38 0.83 2.16
C LYS A 41 -16.07 -0.46 1.37
N PRO A 42 -17.09 -1.30 1.09
CA PRO A 42 -16.85 -2.59 0.48
C PRO A 42 -16.53 -2.46 -1.01
N ASP A 43 -15.76 -3.43 -1.51
CA ASP A 43 -15.73 -3.76 -2.93
C ASP A 43 -16.97 -4.55 -3.32
N VAL A 44 -17.45 -4.39 -4.55
CA VAL A 44 -18.66 -5.03 -5.04
C VAL A 44 -18.39 -5.82 -6.31
N PHE A 45 -18.55 -7.13 -6.21
CA PHE A 45 -18.38 -8.07 -7.31
C PHE A 45 -19.72 -8.71 -7.66
N LEU A 46 -19.93 -9.01 -8.94
CA LEU A 46 -21.03 -9.84 -9.41
C LEU A 46 -20.49 -10.85 -10.42
N LEU A 47 -20.70 -12.13 -10.17
CA LEU A 47 -20.45 -13.17 -11.15
C LEU A 47 -21.76 -13.94 -11.36
N GLN A 48 -22.41 -13.66 -12.48
CA GLN A 48 -23.71 -14.23 -12.82
C GLN A 48 -23.82 -14.42 -14.33
N ASN A 49 -24.45 -15.52 -14.77
CA ASN A 49 -24.65 -15.82 -16.18
C ASN A 49 -23.34 -15.80 -17.01
N GLY A 50 -22.23 -16.24 -16.42
CA GLY A 50 -20.92 -16.30 -17.07
C GLY A 50 -20.21 -14.94 -17.24
N THR A 51 -20.75 -13.86 -16.66
CA THR A 51 -20.14 -12.52 -16.68
C THR A 51 -19.66 -12.16 -15.29
N TYR A 52 -18.44 -11.62 -15.19
CA TYR A 52 -17.84 -11.07 -13.99
C TYR A 52 -17.80 -9.54 -14.09
N GLU A 53 -18.35 -8.89 -13.07
CA GLU A 53 -18.32 -7.45 -12.89
C GLU A 53 -17.56 -7.10 -11.61
N CYS A 54 -16.60 -6.17 -11.70
CA CYS A 54 -16.06 -5.45 -10.56
C CYS A 54 -16.59 -4.02 -10.59
N LYS A 55 -17.63 -3.74 -9.81
CA LYS A 55 -18.36 -2.46 -9.84
C LYS A 55 -17.63 -1.32 -9.15
N THR A 56 -16.73 -1.66 -8.23
CA THR A 56 -15.91 -0.70 -7.46
C THR A 56 -14.50 -0.55 -7.99
N CYS A 57 -14.11 -1.35 -8.99
CA CYS A 57 -12.85 -1.15 -9.71
C CYS A 57 -12.86 0.20 -10.42
N VAL A 58 -11.66 0.75 -10.63
CA VAL A 58 -11.49 2.05 -11.30
C VAL A 58 -10.49 1.87 -12.46
N PRO A 59 -10.97 1.77 -13.72
CA PRO A 59 -12.38 1.76 -14.13
C PRO A 59 -13.12 0.46 -13.74
N PRO A 60 -14.48 0.46 -13.72
CA PRO A 60 -15.25 -0.76 -13.53
C PRO A 60 -14.93 -1.79 -14.62
N ILE A 61 -14.96 -3.07 -14.24
CA ILE A 61 -14.68 -4.20 -15.13
C ILE A 61 -15.99 -4.95 -15.38
N ASP A 62 -16.20 -5.37 -16.62
CA ASP A 62 -17.31 -6.21 -17.07
C ASP A 62 -16.78 -7.12 -18.18
N VAL A 63 -16.53 -8.39 -17.85
CA VAL A 63 -15.88 -9.37 -18.74
C VAL A 63 -16.50 -10.76 -18.57
N LYS A 64 -16.29 -11.65 -19.55
CA LYS A 64 -16.70 -13.05 -19.38
C LYS A 64 -15.77 -13.76 -18.39
N ALA A 65 -16.35 -14.62 -17.58
CA ALA A 65 -15.64 -15.49 -16.64
C ALA A 65 -15.30 -16.86 -17.27
N ASP A 66 -14.74 -16.84 -18.48
CA ASP A 66 -14.45 -18.02 -19.32
C ASP A 66 -12.97 -18.44 -19.31
N GLY A 67 -12.13 -17.78 -18.50
CA GLY A 67 -10.69 -18.00 -18.42
C GLY A 67 -9.90 -17.49 -19.61
N GLN A 68 -10.52 -16.73 -20.52
CA GLN A 68 -9.83 -16.07 -21.63
C GLN A 68 -9.47 -14.62 -21.28
N ASP A 69 -8.49 -14.07 -21.99
CA ASP A 69 -8.09 -12.68 -21.88
C ASP A 69 -9.16 -11.76 -22.48
N HIS A 70 -9.70 -10.84 -21.68
CA HIS A 70 -10.63 -9.80 -22.13
C HIS A 70 -10.03 -8.41 -21.94
N PRO A 71 -10.18 -7.50 -22.92
CA PRO A 71 -9.55 -6.19 -22.87
C PRO A 71 -10.10 -5.30 -21.76
N VAL A 72 -9.22 -4.57 -21.08
CA VAL A 72 -9.58 -3.52 -20.13
C VAL A 72 -8.95 -2.21 -20.57
N SER A 73 -9.78 -1.19 -20.80
CA SER A 73 -9.33 0.13 -21.26
C SER A 73 -9.20 1.10 -20.08
N GLY A 74 -8.15 1.91 -20.09
CA GLY A 74 -7.96 3.01 -19.12
C GLY A 74 -7.39 2.60 -17.77
N HIS A 75 -7.10 1.32 -17.54
CA HIS A 75 -6.38 0.87 -16.36
C HIS A 75 -4.86 1.07 -16.58
N PRO A 76 -4.12 1.72 -15.65
CA PRO A 76 -2.70 2.00 -15.86
C PRO A 76 -1.84 0.74 -15.74
N TYR A 77 -2.22 -0.19 -14.87
CA TYR A 77 -1.38 -1.33 -14.47
C TYR A 77 -1.53 -2.58 -15.34
N TYR A 78 -2.63 -2.72 -16.08
CA TYR A 78 -2.89 -3.83 -17.01
C TYR A 78 -3.82 -3.37 -18.13
N ASP A 79 -3.89 -4.13 -19.23
CA ASP A 79 -4.75 -3.87 -20.39
C ASP A 79 -5.64 -5.07 -20.76
N SER A 80 -5.53 -6.17 -20.01
CA SER A 80 -6.39 -7.33 -20.13
C SER A 80 -6.54 -8.04 -18.78
N VAL A 81 -7.71 -8.63 -18.57
CA VAL A 81 -8.02 -9.48 -17.42
C VAL A 81 -8.63 -10.79 -17.90
N SER A 82 -8.27 -11.89 -17.26
CA SER A 82 -8.89 -13.20 -17.43
C SER A 82 -9.45 -13.65 -16.10
N ILE A 83 -10.75 -13.97 -16.07
CA ILE A 83 -11.43 -14.52 -14.90
C ILE A 83 -11.85 -15.94 -15.22
N LYS A 84 -11.40 -16.88 -14.40
CA LYS A 84 -11.72 -18.31 -14.55
C LYS A 84 -12.48 -18.79 -13.32
N VAL A 85 -13.68 -19.33 -13.54
CA VAL A 85 -14.42 -20.08 -12.51
C VAL A 85 -13.79 -21.46 -12.37
N VAL A 86 -13.29 -21.78 -11.18
CA VAL A 86 -12.70 -23.10 -10.88
C VAL A 86 -13.77 -24.05 -10.34
N ASP A 87 -14.59 -23.55 -9.42
CA ASP A 87 -15.76 -24.21 -8.82
C ASP A 87 -16.71 -23.14 -8.25
N ASP A 88 -17.84 -23.53 -7.67
CA ASP A 88 -18.89 -22.61 -7.16
C ASP A 88 -18.43 -21.58 -6.10
N ARG A 89 -17.21 -21.72 -5.56
CA ARG A 89 -16.63 -20.85 -4.53
C ARG A 89 -15.24 -20.34 -4.86
N THR A 90 -14.67 -20.71 -6.01
CA THR A 90 -13.28 -20.43 -6.32
C THR A 90 -13.14 -19.78 -7.69
N ILE A 91 -12.42 -18.66 -7.74
CA ILE A 91 -12.00 -18.04 -8.99
C ILE A 91 -10.48 -17.89 -9.04
N GLU A 92 -9.95 -17.90 -10.26
CA GLU A 92 -8.59 -17.49 -10.60
C GLU A 92 -8.66 -16.25 -11.50
N GLU A 93 -7.77 -15.29 -11.26
CA GLU A 93 -7.63 -14.07 -12.05
C GLU A 93 -6.21 -13.94 -12.58
N VAL A 94 -6.08 -13.53 -13.83
CA VAL A 94 -4.80 -13.22 -14.47
C VAL A 94 -4.92 -11.87 -15.17
N ASP A 95 -4.08 -10.92 -14.77
CA ASP A 95 -3.96 -9.63 -15.46
C ASP A 95 -2.75 -9.63 -16.36
N LYS A 96 -2.89 -8.98 -17.52
CA LYS A 96 -1.79 -8.78 -18.47
C LYS A 96 -1.59 -7.32 -18.82
N LYS A 97 -0.32 -6.95 -19.02
CA LYS A 97 0.08 -5.69 -19.64
C LYS A 97 0.90 -6.00 -20.89
N ASN A 98 0.51 -5.48 -22.04
CA ASN A 98 1.17 -5.70 -23.33
C ASN A 98 1.42 -7.20 -23.61
N GLY A 99 0.41 -8.03 -23.31
CA GLY A 99 0.46 -9.49 -23.51
C GLY A 99 1.30 -10.28 -22.49
N LYS A 100 1.92 -9.62 -21.50
CA LYS A 100 2.68 -10.27 -20.42
C LYS A 100 1.84 -10.34 -19.16
N THR A 101 1.82 -11.49 -18.49
CA THR A 101 1.20 -11.63 -17.17
C THR A 101 1.92 -10.72 -16.18
N VAL A 102 1.14 -9.87 -15.52
CA VAL A 102 1.61 -8.98 -14.46
C VAL A 102 1.01 -9.34 -13.11
N THR A 103 -0.22 -9.83 -13.07
CA THR A 103 -0.88 -10.27 -11.83
C THR A 103 -1.42 -11.68 -12.00
N THR A 104 -1.31 -12.48 -10.94
CA THR A 104 -2.11 -13.70 -10.75
C THR A 104 -2.75 -13.65 -9.38
N SER A 105 -4.02 -13.99 -9.27
CA SER A 105 -4.71 -14.14 -7.99
C SER A 105 -5.59 -15.38 -7.95
N LYS A 106 -5.82 -15.90 -6.74
CA LYS A 106 -6.80 -16.94 -6.48
C LYS A 106 -7.63 -16.52 -5.28
N THR A 107 -8.95 -16.58 -5.43
CA THR A 107 -9.89 -16.26 -4.35
C THR A 107 -10.81 -17.45 -4.07
N VAL A 108 -10.94 -17.82 -2.79
CA VAL A 108 -11.77 -18.92 -2.30
C VAL A 108 -12.75 -18.42 -1.25
N VAL A 109 -14.04 -18.61 -1.49
CA VAL A 109 -15.11 -18.27 -0.55
C VAL A 109 -15.40 -19.45 0.39
N SER A 110 -15.53 -19.17 1.67
CA SER A 110 -15.86 -20.16 2.71
C SER A 110 -17.23 -20.80 2.45
N GLN A 111 -17.45 -21.99 3.00
CA GLN A 111 -18.71 -22.73 2.81
C GLN A 111 -19.95 -21.97 3.32
N ASP A 112 -19.80 -21.18 4.39
CA ASP A 112 -20.87 -20.35 4.93
C ASP A 112 -21.06 -19.02 4.14
N GLY A 113 -20.21 -18.76 3.15
CA GLY A 113 -20.23 -17.57 2.30
C GLY A 113 -19.74 -16.30 2.98
N LYS A 114 -19.23 -16.37 4.23
CA LYS A 114 -18.94 -15.16 5.03
C LYS A 114 -17.53 -14.64 4.89
N THR A 115 -16.59 -15.47 4.43
CA THR A 115 -15.17 -15.12 4.31
C THR A 115 -14.67 -15.48 2.92
N ALA A 116 -13.91 -14.58 2.30
CA ALA A 116 -13.13 -14.87 1.11
C ALA A 116 -11.65 -14.83 1.47
N MET A 117 -10.91 -15.89 1.18
CA MET A 117 -9.45 -15.94 1.27
C MET A 117 -8.87 -15.66 -0.11
N PHE A 118 -7.82 -14.85 -0.17
CA PHE A 118 -7.12 -14.58 -1.43
C PHE A 118 -5.62 -14.70 -1.28
N GLU A 119 -4.96 -15.11 -2.37
CA GLU A 119 -3.51 -15.05 -2.54
C GLU A 119 -3.18 -14.45 -3.90
N PHE A 120 -2.07 -13.72 -3.99
CA PHE A 120 -1.66 -13.05 -5.22
C PHE A 120 -0.15 -12.95 -5.39
N SER A 121 0.24 -12.72 -6.64
CA SER A 121 1.54 -12.24 -7.08
C SER A 121 1.31 -11.10 -8.06
N ASP A 122 1.89 -9.93 -7.79
CA ASP A 122 1.69 -8.70 -8.56
C ASP A 122 3.04 -8.09 -8.95
N SER A 123 3.25 -7.97 -10.26
CA SER A 123 4.39 -7.31 -10.90
C SER A 123 4.00 -6.09 -11.74
N SER A 124 2.75 -5.66 -11.65
CA SER A 124 2.20 -4.55 -12.43
C SER A 124 2.74 -3.18 -12.00
N ASN A 125 3.21 -3.06 -10.75
CA ASN A 125 3.82 -1.86 -10.18
C ASN A 125 5.20 -2.14 -9.55
N THR A 126 6.04 -2.94 -10.22
CA THR A 126 7.43 -3.19 -9.78
C THR A 126 8.35 -3.34 -10.99
N ASN A 127 9.60 -2.90 -10.84
CA ASN A 127 10.68 -3.23 -11.78
C ASN A 127 11.64 -4.28 -11.20
N SER A 128 11.26 -4.89 -10.08
CA SER A 128 11.99 -5.90 -9.31
C SER A 128 11.14 -7.18 -9.20
N ASP A 129 11.41 -8.01 -8.19
CA ASP A 129 10.59 -9.17 -7.88
C ASP A 129 9.11 -8.77 -7.66
N PRO A 130 8.15 -9.65 -8.00
CA PRO A 130 6.73 -9.43 -7.72
C PRO A 130 6.48 -9.19 -6.23
N VAL A 131 5.48 -8.36 -5.92
CA VAL A 131 4.90 -8.30 -4.59
C VAL A 131 3.94 -9.47 -4.44
N THR A 132 4.13 -10.29 -3.42
CA THR A 132 3.27 -11.45 -3.15
C THR A 132 2.56 -11.28 -1.81
N GLY A 133 1.35 -11.82 -1.70
CA GLY A 133 0.58 -11.66 -0.48
C GLY A 133 -0.57 -12.65 -0.35
N LYS A 134 -1.06 -12.76 0.89
CA LYS A 134 -2.26 -13.53 1.25
C LYS A 134 -3.08 -12.74 2.24
N GLY A 135 -4.39 -12.83 2.13
CA GLY A 135 -5.30 -12.09 2.99
C GLY A 135 -6.70 -12.66 2.98
N SER A 136 -7.59 -11.97 3.68
CA SER A 136 -9.00 -12.33 3.76
C SER A 136 -9.91 -11.12 3.77
N SER A 137 -11.13 -11.34 3.28
CA SER A 137 -12.20 -10.37 3.27
C SER A 137 -13.45 -10.97 3.93
N THR A 138 -14.23 -10.13 4.59
CA THR A 138 -15.52 -10.50 5.19
C THR A 138 -16.67 -9.97 4.33
N GLN A 139 -17.68 -10.80 4.16
CA GLN A 139 -18.89 -10.44 3.42
C GLN A 139 -19.72 -9.42 4.20
N VAL A 140 -20.06 -8.31 3.55
CA VAL A 140 -20.99 -7.27 4.03
C VAL A 140 -22.40 -7.54 3.52
N ALA A 141 -22.52 -7.91 2.25
CA ALA A 141 -23.80 -8.23 1.62
C ALA A 141 -23.62 -9.37 0.62
N LYS A 142 -24.61 -10.28 0.57
CA LYS A 142 -24.64 -11.37 -0.42
C LYS A 142 -24.96 -10.85 -1.81
N GLY A 143 -24.42 -11.50 -2.83
CA GLY A 143 -24.87 -11.31 -4.21
C GLY A 143 -26.32 -11.77 -4.43
N PRO A 144 -26.91 -11.46 -5.59
CA PRO A 144 -28.23 -11.94 -5.98
C PRO A 144 -28.35 -13.47 -5.90
N ALA A 145 -29.55 -13.99 -5.64
CA ALA A 145 -29.78 -15.43 -5.66
C ALA A 145 -29.39 -16.06 -7.00
N GLY A 146 -28.70 -17.20 -6.96
CA GLY A 146 -28.21 -17.89 -8.16
C GLY A 146 -26.93 -17.31 -8.76
N SER A 147 -26.34 -16.27 -8.15
CA SER A 147 -24.99 -15.81 -8.50
C SER A 147 -23.91 -16.69 -7.85
N HIS A 148 -22.73 -16.72 -8.44
CA HIS A 148 -21.56 -17.43 -7.90
C HIS A 148 -21.13 -16.84 -6.55
N ALA A 149 -20.52 -17.63 -5.66
CA ALA A 149 -20.28 -17.23 -4.26
C ALA A 149 -19.35 -16.02 -4.08
N ILE A 150 -18.54 -15.67 -5.09
CA ILE A 150 -17.74 -14.43 -5.09
C ILE A 150 -18.61 -13.16 -5.13
N SER A 151 -19.85 -13.28 -5.60
CA SER A 151 -20.78 -12.17 -5.76
C SER A 151 -21.22 -11.62 -4.42
N GLY A 152 -21.16 -10.29 -4.28
CA GLY A 152 -21.53 -9.61 -3.06
C GLY A 152 -20.65 -8.40 -2.80
N SER A 153 -20.79 -7.87 -1.59
CA SER A 153 -19.99 -6.77 -1.08
C SER A 153 -19.00 -7.28 -0.05
N TRP A 154 -17.73 -6.94 -0.17
CA TRP A 154 -16.64 -7.48 0.63
C TRP A 154 -15.77 -6.37 1.20
N VAL A 155 -15.34 -6.52 2.45
CA VAL A 155 -14.33 -5.65 3.08
C VAL A 155 -13.12 -6.50 3.42
N THR A 156 -11.93 -6.05 3.04
CA THR A 156 -10.68 -6.70 3.47
C THR A 156 -10.57 -6.63 4.99
N SER A 157 -10.49 -7.79 5.61
CA SER A 157 -10.42 -7.94 7.06
C SER A 157 -8.99 -8.04 7.55
N LYS A 158 -8.10 -8.66 6.75
CA LYS A 158 -6.71 -8.90 7.13
C LYS A 158 -5.81 -9.13 5.92
N MET A 159 -4.55 -8.71 6.04
CA MET A 159 -3.43 -9.26 5.28
C MET A 159 -2.61 -10.18 6.18
N GLU A 160 -2.51 -11.46 5.81
CA GLU A 160 -1.75 -12.47 6.54
C GLU A 160 -0.26 -12.38 6.24
N THR A 161 0.07 -12.21 4.97
CA THR A 161 1.44 -12.07 4.50
C THR A 161 1.51 -11.04 3.39
N LEU A 162 2.61 -10.30 3.36
CA LEU A 162 3.04 -9.50 2.22
C LEU A 162 4.57 -9.64 2.12
N SER A 163 5.11 -9.72 0.91
CA SER A 163 6.55 -9.77 0.71
C SER A 163 7.22 -8.46 1.17
N ASP A 164 8.45 -8.56 1.68
CA ASP A 164 9.16 -7.45 2.32
C ASP A 164 9.41 -6.25 1.38
N ASN A 165 9.59 -6.51 0.08
CA ASN A 165 9.71 -5.47 -0.95
C ASN A 165 8.45 -4.60 -1.06
N GLY A 166 7.27 -5.13 -0.73
CA GLY A 166 5.99 -4.41 -0.70
C GLY A 166 5.69 -3.72 0.64
N LEU A 167 6.51 -3.92 1.68
CA LEU A 167 6.29 -3.37 3.02
C LEU A 167 7.27 -2.26 3.41
N THR A 168 8.25 -1.95 2.57
CA THR A 168 9.36 -1.07 2.97
C THR A 168 9.47 0.17 2.10
N VAL A 169 9.73 1.30 2.76
CA VAL A 169 10.01 2.59 2.14
C VAL A 169 11.18 3.24 2.84
N THR A 170 12.06 3.90 2.08
CA THR A 170 13.20 4.64 2.64
C THR A 170 13.03 6.12 2.36
N PHE A 171 13.14 6.92 3.41
CA PHE A 171 13.15 8.37 3.32
C PHE A 171 14.52 8.95 3.64
N LYS A 172 14.94 9.93 2.85
CA LYS A 172 16.10 10.78 3.13
C LYS A 172 15.63 12.23 3.19
N VAL A 173 16.12 12.99 4.15
CA VAL A 173 15.79 14.41 4.28
C VAL A 173 17.05 15.25 4.20
N GLU A 174 17.08 16.18 3.25
CA GLU A 174 18.19 17.10 3.00
C GLU A 174 17.65 18.52 2.86
N GLY A 175 17.91 19.35 3.88
CA GLY A 175 17.37 20.71 3.92
C GLY A 175 15.83 20.73 3.93
N ASP A 176 15.25 21.30 2.89
CA ASP A 176 13.81 21.41 2.66
C ASP A 176 13.23 20.29 1.80
N SER A 177 14.04 19.31 1.39
CA SER A 177 13.65 18.25 0.46
C SER A 177 13.57 16.87 1.13
N LEU A 178 12.60 16.07 0.71
CA LEU A 178 12.39 14.68 1.06
C LEU A 178 12.57 13.81 -0.19
N SER A 179 13.46 12.83 -0.10
CA SER A 179 13.59 11.77 -1.10
C SER A 179 12.92 10.50 -0.59
N MET A 180 12.17 9.82 -1.45
CA MET A 180 11.54 8.53 -1.17
C MET A 180 12.04 7.50 -2.18
N THR A 181 12.31 6.29 -1.70
CA THR A 181 12.57 5.12 -2.56
C THR A 181 11.92 3.87 -1.98
N SER A 182 11.39 2.98 -2.83
CA SER A 182 10.92 1.64 -2.47
C SER A 182 11.77 0.54 -3.14
N PRO A 183 11.83 -0.69 -2.60
CA PRO A 183 12.50 -1.82 -3.28
C PRO A 183 11.82 -2.28 -4.57
N THR A 184 10.57 -1.87 -4.79
CA THR A 184 9.80 -2.11 -6.03
C THR A 184 10.13 -1.10 -7.13
N GLY A 185 11.02 -0.14 -6.85
CA GLY A 185 11.57 0.78 -7.86
C GLY A 185 10.88 2.13 -7.95
N GLN A 186 9.90 2.40 -7.10
CA GLN A 186 9.29 3.73 -7.01
C GLN A 186 10.23 4.72 -6.33
N SER A 187 10.23 5.97 -6.81
CA SER A 187 11.02 7.03 -6.19
C SER A 187 10.51 8.44 -6.51
N TYR A 188 10.82 9.38 -5.63
CA TYR A 188 10.69 10.80 -5.89
C TYR A 188 11.71 11.62 -5.07
N VAL A 189 11.88 12.88 -5.46
CA VAL A 189 12.49 13.93 -4.62
C VAL A 189 11.55 15.12 -4.65
N ALA A 190 10.99 15.50 -3.51
CA ALA A 190 10.01 16.57 -3.39
C ALA A 190 10.42 17.57 -2.32
N LYS A 191 10.13 18.86 -2.55
CA LYS A 191 10.21 19.86 -1.48
C LYS A 191 9.09 19.62 -0.48
N LEU A 192 9.33 20.02 0.77
CA LEU A 192 8.38 19.92 1.88
C LEU A 192 7.42 21.12 1.98
N ASP A 193 7.32 21.94 0.93
CA ASP A 193 6.50 23.15 0.86
C ASP A 193 5.17 22.94 0.11
N GLY A 194 4.93 21.74 -0.43
CA GLY A 194 3.77 21.39 -1.25
C GLY A 194 3.94 21.65 -2.74
N THR A 195 5.14 22.02 -3.21
CA THR A 195 5.45 22.09 -4.64
C THR A 195 5.38 20.69 -5.25
N GLU A 196 4.76 20.59 -6.43
CA GLU A 196 4.68 19.35 -7.18
C GLU A 196 6.06 18.94 -7.74
N ALA A 197 6.35 17.65 -7.70
CA ALA A 197 7.57 17.03 -8.22
C ALA A 197 7.23 15.74 -9.00
N PRO A 198 8.08 15.32 -9.95
CA PRO A 198 7.87 14.07 -10.69
C PRO A 198 7.94 12.83 -9.79
N TYR A 199 7.00 11.91 -9.98
CA TYR A 199 7.04 10.56 -9.42
C TYR A 199 7.60 9.58 -10.46
N LYS A 200 8.44 8.64 -10.06
CA LYS A 200 9.11 7.70 -10.96
C LYS A 200 8.82 6.26 -10.57
N GLY A 201 8.74 5.38 -11.56
CA GLY A 201 8.64 3.93 -11.36
C GLY A 201 7.23 3.40 -11.09
N ASP A 202 6.19 4.24 -11.16
CA ASP A 202 4.79 3.83 -11.02
C ASP A 202 4.01 4.12 -12.31
N PRO A 203 3.38 3.12 -12.95
CA PRO A 203 2.56 3.32 -14.16
C PRO A 203 1.33 4.20 -13.97
N GLY A 204 0.84 4.31 -12.73
CA GLY A 204 -0.38 5.02 -12.36
C GLY A 204 -0.15 6.28 -11.50
N THR A 205 1.08 6.70 -11.24
CA THR A 205 1.37 7.95 -10.51
C THR A 205 2.38 8.77 -11.28
N THR A 206 2.00 9.99 -11.67
CA THR A 206 2.83 10.86 -12.52
C THR A 206 3.62 11.89 -11.71
N SER A 207 3.04 12.36 -10.60
CA SER A 207 3.62 13.42 -9.79
C SER A 207 3.15 13.34 -8.34
N VAL A 208 3.90 13.99 -7.47
CA VAL A 208 3.67 14.03 -6.03
C VAL A 208 3.95 15.43 -5.50
N SER A 209 3.20 15.85 -4.49
CA SER A 209 3.56 17.00 -3.66
C SER A 209 3.64 16.58 -2.21
N VAL A 210 4.64 17.11 -1.49
CA VAL A 210 4.84 16.82 -0.06
C VAL A 210 4.83 18.12 0.71
N LYS A 211 4.03 18.20 1.77
CA LYS A 211 3.94 19.40 2.62
C LYS A 211 4.16 19.04 4.07
N ARG A 212 5.02 19.80 4.76
CA ARG A 212 5.09 19.75 6.22
C ARG A 212 3.86 20.44 6.82
N VAL A 213 3.03 19.68 7.52
CA VAL A 213 1.78 20.16 8.15
C VAL A 213 1.84 20.15 9.69
N GLY A 214 2.93 19.62 10.25
CA GLY A 214 3.23 19.65 11.68
C GLY A 214 4.69 19.32 11.95
N LYS A 215 5.14 19.42 13.22
CA LYS A 215 6.53 19.16 13.60
C LYS A 215 7.03 17.78 13.15
N ASN A 216 6.19 16.76 13.33
CA ASN A 216 6.46 15.38 12.95
C ASN A 216 5.40 14.85 11.96
N THR A 217 4.78 15.74 11.19
CA THR A 217 3.69 15.37 10.27
C THR A 217 3.92 15.96 8.89
N ILE A 218 3.87 15.10 7.89
CA ILE A 218 3.84 15.48 6.47
C ILE A 218 2.55 14.98 5.83
N GLU A 219 2.15 15.66 4.77
CA GLU A 219 1.07 15.25 3.88
C GLU A 219 1.67 15.06 2.49
N GLU A 220 1.48 13.87 1.93
CA GLU A 220 1.85 13.49 0.57
C GLU A 220 0.58 13.44 -0.27
N THR A 221 0.60 14.05 -1.46
CA THR A 221 -0.50 14.03 -2.41
C THR A 221 -0.01 13.49 -3.73
N ASP A 222 -0.50 12.31 -4.11
CA ASP A 222 -0.16 11.66 -5.37
C ASP A 222 -1.16 12.03 -6.45
N ASN A 223 -0.64 12.28 -7.64
CA ASN A 223 -1.41 12.71 -8.79
C ASN A 223 -1.17 11.80 -9.99
N ARG A 224 -2.22 11.65 -10.81
CA ARG A 224 -2.17 11.06 -12.14
C ARG A 224 -2.70 12.07 -13.14
N ASP A 225 -1.84 12.48 -14.08
CA ASP A 225 -2.19 13.42 -15.15
C ASP A 225 -2.86 14.70 -14.61
N GLY A 226 -2.30 15.24 -13.52
CA GLY A 226 -2.78 16.46 -12.85
C GLY A 226 -4.04 16.28 -11.98
N LYS A 227 -4.52 15.04 -11.79
CA LYS A 227 -5.65 14.74 -10.89
C LYS A 227 -5.16 14.04 -9.64
N ILE A 228 -5.63 14.50 -8.48
CA ILE A 228 -5.32 13.86 -7.19
C ILE A 228 -5.95 12.46 -7.16
N ILE A 229 -5.13 11.44 -6.90
CA ILE A 229 -5.54 10.05 -6.76
C ILE A 229 -5.43 9.53 -5.33
N SER A 230 -4.52 10.08 -4.54
CA SER A 230 -4.32 9.70 -3.14
C SER A 230 -3.82 10.89 -2.31
N VAL A 231 -4.23 10.96 -1.05
CA VAL A 231 -3.65 11.86 -0.05
C VAL A 231 -3.26 11.03 1.16
N THR A 232 -1.99 11.07 1.54
CA THR A 232 -1.44 10.31 2.66
C THR A 232 -0.87 11.25 3.72
N ARG A 233 -1.43 11.22 4.92
CA ARG A 233 -0.88 11.95 6.08
C ARG A 233 -0.03 11.02 6.92
N MET A 234 1.27 11.29 6.98
CA MET A 234 2.24 10.54 7.76
C MET A 234 2.64 11.31 9.02
N THR A 235 2.49 10.68 10.19
CA THR A 235 2.89 11.26 11.48
C THR A 235 3.86 10.33 12.19
N VAL A 236 5.06 10.82 12.49
CA VAL A 236 6.05 10.11 13.30
C VAL A 236 5.80 10.40 14.78
N ALA A 237 5.69 9.34 15.58
CA ALA A 237 5.52 9.44 17.02
C ALA A 237 6.73 10.10 17.70
N ALA A 238 6.54 10.57 18.94
CA ALA A 238 7.60 11.25 19.69
C ALA A 238 8.83 10.36 19.96
N ASP A 239 8.65 9.03 19.92
CA ASP A 239 9.73 8.05 20.04
C ASP A 239 10.65 8.00 18.81
N GLY A 240 10.24 8.59 17.68
CA GLY A 240 10.97 8.55 16.41
C GLY A 240 11.04 7.16 15.76
N LYS A 241 10.33 6.16 16.29
CA LYS A 241 10.37 4.74 15.90
C LYS A 241 9.10 4.28 15.21
N THR A 242 7.97 4.91 15.52
CA THR A 242 6.67 4.54 14.96
C THR A 242 6.14 5.66 14.07
N MET A 243 5.63 5.30 12.88
CA MET A 243 4.92 6.21 11.99
C MET A 243 3.50 5.72 11.78
N THR A 244 2.52 6.62 11.83
CA THR A 244 1.15 6.34 11.38
C THR A 244 0.92 7.00 10.03
N ALA A 245 0.45 6.24 9.04
CA ALA A 245 0.04 6.72 7.73
C ALA A 245 -1.47 6.59 7.58
N LYS A 246 -2.17 7.71 7.39
CA LYS A 246 -3.60 7.74 7.06
C LYS A 246 -3.75 8.05 5.58
N VAL A 247 -4.40 7.16 4.84
CA VAL A 247 -4.52 7.22 3.39
C VAL A 247 -5.97 7.53 3.02
N GLU A 248 -6.16 8.53 2.17
CA GLU A 248 -7.43 8.85 1.51
C GLU A 248 -7.30 8.50 0.02
N ASP A 249 -7.86 7.35 -0.39
CA ASP A 249 -7.94 6.97 -1.81
C ASP A 249 -9.08 7.79 -2.45
N LYS A 250 -8.69 8.73 -3.33
CA LYS A 250 -9.64 9.61 -4.03
C LYS A 250 -10.33 8.92 -5.20
N LEU A 251 -9.73 7.88 -5.77
CA LEU A 251 -10.33 7.10 -6.87
C LEU A 251 -11.52 6.30 -6.37
N ARG A 252 -11.41 5.68 -5.18
CA ARG A 252 -12.47 4.83 -4.61
C ARG A 252 -13.29 5.52 -3.53
N GLY A 253 -12.85 6.69 -3.04
CA GLY A 253 -13.48 7.41 -1.94
C GLY A 253 -13.41 6.59 -0.66
N THR A 254 -12.25 6.03 -0.36
CA THR A 254 -12.01 5.18 0.83
C THR A 254 -10.93 5.77 1.72
N ASN A 255 -10.89 5.29 2.96
CA ASN A 255 -9.89 5.69 3.95
C ASN A 255 -9.30 4.45 4.60
N SER A 256 -7.99 4.45 4.77
CA SER A 256 -7.25 3.39 5.46
C SER A 256 -6.21 3.99 6.41
N GLN A 257 -5.74 3.20 7.37
CA GLN A 257 -4.66 3.59 8.25
C GLN A 257 -3.69 2.43 8.44
N PHE A 258 -2.40 2.73 8.39
CA PHE A 258 -1.33 1.78 8.63
C PHE A 258 -0.35 2.36 9.64
N THR A 259 0.37 1.49 10.33
CA THR A 259 1.56 1.90 11.07
C THR A 259 2.81 1.33 10.42
N ALA A 260 3.95 1.97 10.66
CA ALA A 260 5.24 1.50 10.22
C ALA A 260 6.27 1.66 11.33
N THR A 261 7.23 0.75 11.36
CA THR A 261 8.33 0.72 12.31
C THR A 261 9.62 1.09 11.60
N LYS A 262 10.38 2.03 12.17
CA LYS A 262 11.72 2.37 11.68
C LYS A 262 12.67 1.19 11.88
N GLN A 263 13.40 0.82 10.83
CA GLN A 263 14.36 -0.29 10.81
C GLN A 263 15.74 0.16 11.30
#